data_AF-Q1DG10-F1
#
_entry.id   AF-Q1DG10-F1
#
_cell.length_a   1.000
_cell.length_b   1.000
_cell.length_c   1.000
_cell.angle_alpha   90.00
_cell.angle_beta   90.00
_cell.angle_gamma   90.00
#
_symmetry.space_group_name_H-M   'P 1'
#
loop_
_entity.id
_entity.type
_entity.pdbx_description
1 polymer ?
#
loop_
_entity_poly.entity_id
_entity_poly.type
_entity_poly.pdbx_seq_one_letter_code
_entity_poly.pdbx_strand_id
1 'polypeptide(L)'
;MMRWSVALLLLFTACSVPSLEELQGERPLACDAQHACGAGQVCVLGACQKSPCGSASPSVAYLDADGDGFAAVNAPSRVFCGAVPAGYASTLGDCDDLRAEAYPGAPELCNGLDDNCDGQIETGVVNKVWYLDRDRDSFGRNGPGTEACDPPSELHVEVTGDCDDERADIHPNAVEACNGSDDNCDGRADELFTEGPGALGTACTEFCNGTYACNDAQTGTVCVGTPSTPLYADADSDGEGEKDSAPVGELCPDAPMPSMMADNTRDCDDADPGTNTLATEVCDGLDNDCDGQVDEEMSCGSLKKVVDPVLAGGNWRTVAVHPSGYPVWVAGLGGRLAVKMDATSAFVSHGGDTATRCGPAGNLLDWHAAWISPNNSYVLIAGEDGHIGEHNGGSCSSFQFDLPGKNDYFSSVVGVGSPAQVFAVSTLGQLYEWTGAALRHDSPGRYWGLHAFGQNALYAVGSTGELSPLTPVVNLYTRSITWGTPAAHNLQGTAGYNGGLRAVWAADATLIYAVGDGGLVVKGSGQSRDWERVLPQAGPVLNYVSVAAPPGTMNAYVIGNEGNAGRLQRLTPHGWAKAPAFTPSAPNVPLRDIAMTSSSNFWIVGDDGNVYHFPEP
;
A
#
# COMPACT_ATOMS: atom_id res chain seq x y z
N MET A 1 93.87 39.77 -80.48
CA MET A 1 94.22 41.09 -81.08
C MET A 1 94.12 42.15 -79.99
N MET A 2 94.71 43.35 -80.19
CA MET A 2 94.79 44.46 -79.19
C MET A 2 95.62 44.13 -77.91
N ARG A 3 96.60 44.91 -77.41
CA ARG A 3 97.17 46.28 -77.65
C ARG A 3 96.18 47.44 -77.42
N TRP A 4 96.51 48.60 -76.82
CA TRP A 4 97.76 49.23 -76.29
C TRP A 4 97.39 50.52 -75.51
N SER A 5 98.19 51.19 -74.64
CA SER A 5 99.50 50.91 -74.02
C SER A 5 99.41 51.04 -72.47
N VAL A 6 99.89 52.02 -71.67
CA VAL A 6 100.71 53.28 -71.75
C VAL A 6 101.41 53.39 -70.35
N ALA A 7 102.74 53.53 -70.15
CA ALA A 7 103.67 54.67 -70.31
C ALA A 7 103.38 55.90 -69.38
N LEU A 8 104.31 56.72 -68.87
CA LEU A 8 105.78 56.90 -69.08
C LEU A 8 106.41 57.84 -68.01
N LEU A 9 107.76 57.80 -67.80
CA LEU A 9 108.63 58.87 -67.20
C LEU A 9 108.37 59.27 -65.71
N LEU A 10 109.24 60.02 -65.01
CA LEU A 10 110.63 59.76 -64.54
C LEU A 10 111.00 60.87 -63.54
N LEU A 11 111.75 60.55 -62.46
CA LEU A 11 112.75 61.44 -61.85
C LEU A 11 113.57 60.67 -60.79
N PHE A 12 114.90 60.75 -60.87
CA PHE A 12 115.80 60.23 -59.84
C PHE A 12 116.21 61.37 -58.90
N THR A 13 115.97 61.21 -57.60
CA THR A 13 116.63 61.96 -56.53
C THR A 13 117.14 60.95 -55.49
N ALA A 14 118.33 61.19 -54.93
CA ALA A 14 119.05 60.18 -54.17
C ALA A 14 118.49 60.02 -52.74
N CYS A 15 118.16 58.78 -52.36
CA CYS A 15 117.81 58.45 -50.98
C CYS A 15 119.07 58.23 -50.14
N SER A 16 119.26 59.02 -49.09
CA SER A 16 120.07 58.63 -47.93
C SER A 16 119.24 57.69 -47.06
N VAL A 17 119.56 56.39 -47.08
CA VAL A 17 118.89 55.38 -46.25
C VAL A 17 119.46 55.46 -44.83
N PRO A 18 118.62 55.52 -43.75
CA PRO A 18 119.08 55.41 -42.36
C PRO A 18 119.82 54.09 -42.09
N SER A 19 120.62 54.02 -41.02
CA SER A 19 121.32 52.77 -40.71
C SER A 19 120.34 51.71 -40.19
N LEU A 20 120.73 50.43 -40.28
CA LEU A 20 119.88 49.31 -39.85
C LEU A 20 119.56 49.38 -38.34
N GLU A 21 120.44 50.00 -37.55
CA GLU A 21 120.33 50.14 -36.10
C GLU A 21 119.24 51.16 -35.71
N GLU A 22 119.00 52.20 -36.52
CA GLU A 22 117.90 53.15 -36.30
C GLU A 22 116.52 52.53 -36.62
N LEU A 23 116.45 51.47 -37.44
CA LEU A 23 115.21 50.80 -37.83
C LEU A 23 114.85 49.58 -36.96
N GLN A 24 115.70 49.18 -36.00
CA GLN A 24 115.44 48.07 -35.08
C GLN A 24 114.93 48.51 -33.70
N GLY A 25 114.90 49.81 -33.40
CA GLY A 25 114.51 50.34 -32.08
C GLY A 25 113.00 50.35 -31.77
N GLU A 26 112.11 50.28 -32.76
CA GLU A 26 110.67 50.59 -32.60
C GLU A 26 109.70 49.43 -32.94
N ARG A 27 110.17 48.17 -32.98
CA ARG A 27 109.26 47.01 -33.14
C ARG A 27 108.90 46.39 -31.78
N PRO A 28 107.61 46.34 -31.39
CA PRO A 28 107.21 45.57 -30.22
C PRO A 28 107.40 44.06 -30.47
N LEU A 29 107.83 43.35 -29.43
CA LEU A 29 108.01 41.90 -29.45
C LEU A 29 106.66 41.17 -29.38
N ALA A 30 106.57 40.01 -30.02
CA ALA A 30 105.47 39.08 -29.85
C ALA A 30 105.66 38.24 -28.56
N CYS A 31 104.58 37.61 -28.09
CA CYS A 31 104.57 36.81 -26.87
C CYS A 31 103.50 35.72 -26.91
N ASP A 32 103.68 34.71 -26.06
CA ASP A 32 102.76 33.60 -25.87
C ASP A 32 102.98 32.98 -24.47
N ALA A 33 102.38 31.81 -24.20
CA ALA A 33 102.51 31.11 -22.92
C ALA A 33 103.92 30.56 -22.61
N GLN A 34 104.82 30.48 -23.60
CA GLN A 34 106.22 30.12 -23.43
C GLN A 34 107.17 31.34 -23.50
N HIS A 35 106.78 32.38 -24.25
CA HIS A 35 107.56 33.59 -24.49
C HIS A 35 106.98 34.79 -23.73
N ALA A 36 107.31 34.90 -22.45
CA ALA A 36 106.92 36.02 -21.60
C ALA A 36 107.57 37.35 -22.04
N CYS A 37 106.86 38.46 -21.86
CA CYS A 37 107.35 39.80 -22.20
C CYS A 37 108.45 40.31 -21.27
N GLY A 38 109.19 41.32 -21.75
CA GLY A 38 110.24 41.99 -20.97
C GLY A 38 109.72 42.70 -19.72
N ALA A 39 110.64 43.01 -18.80
CA ALA A 39 110.28 43.66 -17.53
C ALA A 39 109.54 45.00 -17.75
N GLY A 40 108.33 45.12 -17.18
CA GLY A 40 107.44 46.27 -17.39
C GLY A 40 106.54 46.18 -18.62
N GLN A 41 106.41 45.00 -19.24
CA GLN A 41 105.44 44.70 -20.30
C GLN A 41 104.47 43.58 -19.89
N VAL A 42 103.34 43.48 -20.60
CA VAL A 42 102.30 42.46 -20.46
C VAL A 42 101.95 41.92 -21.84
N CYS A 43 101.67 40.63 -21.95
CA CYS A 43 101.21 40.02 -23.20
C CYS A 43 99.71 40.28 -23.37
N VAL A 44 99.31 40.94 -24.45
CA VAL A 44 97.89 41.17 -24.79
C VAL A 44 97.70 40.75 -26.24
N LEU A 45 96.84 39.75 -26.46
CA LEU A 45 96.53 39.18 -27.79
C LEU A 45 97.79 38.87 -28.63
N GLY A 46 98.80 38.26 -28.00
CA GLY A 46 100.05 37.85 -28.64
C GLY A 46 101.12 38.94 -28.81
N ALA A 47 100.89 40.17 -28.33
CA ALA A 47 101.85 41.28 -28.44
C ALA A 47 102.26 41.85 -27.07
N CYS A 48 103.55 42.18 -26.91
CA CYS A 48 104.08 42.78 -25.68
C CYS A 48 103.79 44.28 -25.59
N GLN A 49 102.71 44.62 -24.88
CA GLN A 49 102.33 46.00 -24.59
C GLN A 49 103.00 46.48 -23.30
N LYS A 50 103.27 47.79 -23.16
CA LYS A 50 103.85 48.34 -21.94
C LYS A 50 102.83 48.27 -20.80
N SER A 51 103.21 47.64 -19.69
CA SER A 51 102.30 47.41 -18.56
C SER A 51 101.94 48.75 -17.89
N PRO A 52 100.64 49.05 -17.70
CA PRO A 52 100.20 50.23 -16.94
C PRO A 52 100.42 50.06 -15.43
N CYS A 53 100.72 48.85 -14.96
CA CYS A 53 100.70 48.47 -13.54
C CYS A 53 101.95 48.84 -12.74
N GLY A 54 102.98 49.40 -13.38
CA GLY A 54 104.23 49.80 -12.72
C GLY A 54 104.97 48.59 -12.14
N SER A 55 104.94 48.43 -10.81
CA SER A 55 105.54 47.30 -10.08
C SER A 55 104.54 46.20 -9.68
N ALA A 56 103.24 46.37 -9.93
CA ALA A 56 102.24 45.33 -9.69
C ALA A 56 102.17 44.34 -10.86
N SER A 57 101.92 43.06 -10.56
CA SER A 57 101.75 42.02 -11.57
C SER A 57 100.50 42.28 -12.43
N PRO A 58 100.62 42.32 -13.77
CA PRO A 58 99.49 42.50 -14.65
C PRO A 58 98.83 41.15 -14.98
N SER A 59 97.54 41.04 -14.72
CA SER A 59 96.66 39.94 -15.14
C SER A 59 95.90 40.37 -16.39
N VAL A 60 95.64 39.45 -17.33
CA VAL A 60 94.70 39.68 -18.43
C VAL A 60 93.44 38.86 -18.17
N ALA A 61 92.28 39.48 -18.35
CA ALA A 61 90.99 38.81 -18.27
C ALA A 61 90.04 39.40 -19.32
N TYR A 62 89.02 38.65 -19.68
CA TYR A 62 88.04 38.97 -20.73
C TYR A 62 86.72 39.36 -20.06
N LEU A 63 85.86 40.13 -20.72
CA LEU A 63 84.51 40.36 -20.20
C LEU A 63 83.76 39.02 -20.16
N ASP A 64 83.09 38.78 -19.06
CA ASP A 64 82.31 37.58 -18.70
C ASP A 64 80.97 38.14 -18.20
N ALA A 65 79.87 37.84 -18.90
CA ALA A 65 78.65 38.63 -18.80
C ALA A 65 77.50 37.96 -18.02
N ASP A 66 77.56 36.65 -17.75
CA ASP A 66 76.68 35.95 -16.81
C ASP A 66 77.34 35.58 -15.47
N GLY A 67 78.66 35.41 -15.42
CA GLY A 67 79.46 35.21 -14.20
C GLY A 67 79.92 33.78 -13.92
N ASP A 68 79.85 32.82 -14.85
CA ASP A 68 80.28 31.43 -14.59
C ASP A 68 81.81 31.21 -14.48
N GLY A 69 82.61 32.12 -15.06
CA GLY A 69 84.08 32.08 -15.05
C GLY A 69 84.75 31.67 -16.37
N PHE A 70 83.97 31.46 -17.43
CA PHE A 70 84.37 31.48 -18.83
C PHE A 70 83.96 32.80 -19.49
N ALA A 71 84.32 32.97 -20.77
CA ALA A 71 83.95 34.13 -21.57
C ALA A 71 83.96 33.77 -23.06
N ALA A 72 83.12 34.45 -23.83
CA ALA A 72 83.00 34.26 -25.27
C ALA A 72 84.35 34.32 -25.97
N VAL A 73 84.61 33.43 -26.93
CA VAL A 73 85.92 33.28 -27.62
C VAL A 73 86.47 34.55 -28.28
N ASN A 74 85.67 35.60 -28.46
CA ASN A 74 86.05 36.91 -29.01
C ASN A 74 85.94 38.07 -28.00
N ALA A 75 85.75 37.80 -26.71
CA ALA A 75 85.50 38.80 -25.68
C ALA A 75 86.65 39.83 -25.52
N PRO A 76 86.34 41.10 -25.19
CA PRO A 76 87.33 42.16 -25.13
C PRO A 76 88.28 42.02 -23.94
N SER A 77 89.55 41.67 -24.21
CA SER A 77 90.60 41.52 -23.19
C SER A 77 90.94 42.85 -22.48
N ARG A 78 91.08 42.81 -21.16
CA ARG A 78 91.47 43.94 -20.32
C ARG A 78 92.61 43.57 -19.35
N VAL A 79 93.54 44.49 -19.14
CA VAL A 79 94.64 44.35 -18.19
C VAL A 79 94.22 44.86 -16.81
N PHE A 80 94.42 44.04 -15.78
CA PHE A 80 94.18 44.35 -14.37
C PHE A 80 95.47 44.27 -13.56
N CYS A 81 95.64 45.19 -12.60
CA CYS A 81 96.87 45.30 -11.80
C CYS A 81 96.72 44.62 -10.43
N GLY A 82 96.41 43.32 -10.44
CA GLY A 82 96.10 42.55 -9.24
C GLY A 82 95.14 41.40 -9.53
N ALA A 83 94.25 41.12 -8.57
CA ALA A 83 93.14 40.19 -8.76
C ALA A 83 92.16 40.70 -9.84
N VAL A 84 91.58 39.76 -10.57
CA VAL A 84 90.53 40.02 -11.56
C VAL A 84 89.21 40.24 -10.80
N PRO A 85 88.43 41.30 -11.09
CA PRO A 85 87.11 41.51 -10.49
C PRO A 85 86.05 40.60 -11.13
N ALA A 86 84.96 40.31 -10.41
CA ALA A 86 83.83 39.56 -10.96
C ALA A 86 83.21 40.25 -12.20
N GLY A 87 82.63 39.44 -13.10
CA GLY A 87 82.25 39.85 -14.45
C GLY A 87 83.46 39.94 -15.41
N TYR A 88 84.54 39.23 -15.10
CA TYR A 88 85.70 39.06 -15.97
C TYR A 88 86.35 37.68 -15.75
N ALA A 89 86.40 36.86 -16.79
CA ALA A 89 86.99 35.53 -16.75
C ALA A 89 88.47 35.50 -17.17
N SER A 90 89.23 34.53 -16.64
CA SER A 90 90.57 34.21 -17.13
C SER A 90 90.58 33.19 -18.27
N THR A 91 89.45 32.53 -18.52
CA THR A 91 89.30 31.45 -19.49
C THR A 91 88.47 31.94 -20.68
N LEU A 92 88.74 31.40 -21.87
CA LEU A 92 87.92 31.59 -23.07
C LEU A 92 87.41 30.22 -23.53
N GLY A 93 86.20 30.16 -24.09
CA GLY A 93 85.64 28.91 -24.64
C GLY A 93 84.12 28.81 -24.58
N ASP A 94 83.49 29.73 -23.88
CA ASP A 94 82.04 29.90 -23.77
C ASP A 94 81.36 30.03 -25.15
N CYS A 95 80.20 29.39 -25.28
CA CYS A 95 79.37 29.33 -26.47
C CYS A 95 78.08 30.20 -26.41
N ASP A 96 77.60 30.60 -25.22
CA ASP A 96 76.53 31.58 -25.03
C ASP A 96 76.71 32.35 -23.69
N ASP A 97 77.57 33.37 -23.73
CA ASP A 97 78.05 34.33 -22.69
C ASP A 97 76.95 35.12 -21.94
N LEU A 98 75.70 34.65 -22.01
CA LEU A 98 74.50 35.12 -21.33
C LEU A 98 73.77 33.99 -20.56
N ARG A 99 74.32 32.77 -20.54
CA ARG A 99 73.79 31.56 -19.89
C ARG A 99 74.89 30.92 -19.03
N ALA A 100 74.88 31.19 -17.72
CA ALA A 100 75.79 30.55 -16.74
C ALA A 100 75.60 29.03 -16.53
N GLU A 101 74.84 28.37 -17.41
CA GLU A 101 74.76 26.92 -17.56
C GLU A 101 75.51 26.39 -18.80
N ALA A 102 76.00 27.28 -19.69
CA ALA A 102 76.48 26.97 -21.04
C ALA A 102 78.01 27.16 -21.19
N TYR A 103 78.80 26.33 -20.50
CA TYR A 103 80.26 26.43 -20.46
C TYR A 103 80.99 25.13 -20.82
N PRO A 104 82.26 25.21 -21.29
CA PRO A 104 83.12 24.05 -21.56
C PRO A 104 83.14 22.98 -20.44
N GLY A 105 82.38 21.91 -20.65
CA GLY A 105 82.24 20.77 -19.73
C GLY A 105 81.12 20.88 -18.69
N ALA A 106 80.10 21.71 -18.91
CA ALA A 106 78.85 21.66 -18.14
C ALA A 106 78.09 20.32 -18.34
N PRO A 107 77.09 19.99 -17.50
CA PRO A 107 76.17 18.89 -17.75
C PRO A 107 75.07 19.29 -18.72
N GLU A 108 74.90 18.54 -19.81
CA GLU A 108 73.79 18.71 -20.76
C GLU A 108 72.41 18.62 -20.09
N LEU A 109 71.47 19.48 -20.50
CA LEU A 109 70.08 19.50 -20.04
C LEU A 109 69.12 19.16 -21.20
N CYS A 110 67.92 18.68 -20.88
CA CYS A 110 66.81 18.61 -21.84
C CYS A 110 66.27 20.01 -22.14
N ASN A 111 66.88 20.71 -23.10
CA ASN A 111 66.53 22.08 -23.48
C ASN A 111 66.78 22.42 -24.97
N GLY A 112 67.31 21.48 -25.77
CA GLY A 112 67.67 21.68 -27.17
C GLY A 112 68.89 22.58 -27.43
N LEU A 113 69.77 22.79 -26.45
CA LEU A 113 70.99 23.60 -26.53
C LEU A 113 72.26 22.75 -26.34
N ASP A 114 73.42 23.34 -26.65
CA ASP A 114 74.76 22.80 -26.41
C ASP A 114 75.27 23.48 -25.13
N ASP A 115 74.99 22.89 -23.97
CA ASP A 115 75.33 23.49 -22.68
C ASP A 115 76.80 23.21 -22.31
N ASN A 116 77.38 22.11 -22.77
CA ASN A 116 78.76 21.72 -22.48
C ASN A 116 79.80 22.36 -23.44
N CYS A 117 79.35 23.08 -24.47
CA CYS A 117 80.13 23.72 -25.53
C CYS A 117 81.09 22.79 -26.31
N ASP A 118 80.79 21.49 -26.44
CA ASP A 118 81.57 20.55 -27.27
C ASP A 118 81.07 20.44 -28.73
N GLY A 119 79.88 20.97 -29.01
CA GLY A 119 79.24 20.93 -30.33
C GLY A 119 78.15 19.87 -30.49
N GLN A 120 77.71 19.21 -29.42
CA GLN A 120 76.75 18.10 -29.45
C GLN A 120 75.62 18.22 -28.42
N ILE A 121 74.56 18.93 -28.82
CA ILE A 121 73.26 19.05 -28.13
C ILE A 121 72.79 17.71 -27.55
N GLU A 122 72.45 17.73 -26.27
CA GLU A 122 71.82 16.67 -25.47
C GLU A 122 72.62 15.35 -25.35
N THR A 123 73.94 15.39 -25.57
CA THR A 123 74.78 14.19 -25.47
C THR A 123 75.22 13.88 -24.03
N GLY A 124 74.50 12.95 -23.39
CA GLY A 124 74.81 12.46 -22.03
C GLY A 124 73.80 12.86 -20.96
N VAL A 125 72.66 13.45 -21.36
CA VAL A 125 71.54 13.77 -20.47
C VAL A 125 70.99 12.51 -19.79
N VAL A 126 70.37 12.68 -18.62
CA VAL A 126 69.60 11.62 -17.97
C VAL A 126 68.28 11.42 -18.72
N ASN A 127 68.25 10.44 -19.62
CA ASN A 127 67.02 9.99 -20.28
C ASN A 127 65.94 9.61 -19.25
N LYS A 128 64.69 9.99 -19.53
CA LYS A 128 63.50 9.41 -18.92
C LYS A 128 63.11 8.11 -19.64
N VAL A 129 62.37 7.25 -18.96
CA VAL A 129 61.75 6.07 -19.58
C VAL A 129 60.29 6.40 -19.86
N TRP A 130 59.92 6.30 -21.14
CA TRP A 130 58.60 6.67 -21.65
C TRP A 130 57.84 5.43 -22.12
N TYR A 131 56.64 5.21 -21.60
CA TYR A 131 55.80 4.07 -21.92
C TYR A 131 54.70 4.50 -22.89
N LEU A 132 54.37 3.65 -23.86
CA LEU A 132 53.27 3.91 -24.79
C LEU A 132 51.96 3.94 -23.99
N ASP A 133 51.17 4.98 -24.21
CA ASP A 133 49.80 5.17 -23.71
C ASP A 133 48.94 5.45 -24.95
N ARG A 134 48.12 4.47 -25.34
CA ARG A 134 47.35 4.48 -26.60
C ARG A 134 45.91 4.94 -26.42
N ASP A 135 45.28 4.64 -25.29
CA ASP A 135 43.88 4.99 -25.00
C ASP A 135 43.71 6.31 -24.24
N ARG A 136 44.77 6.78 -23.53
CA ARG A 136 44.95 8.09 -22.89
C ARG A 136 44.34 8.25 -21.50
N ASP A 137 44.41 7.23 -20.66
CA ASP A 137 44.13 7.37 -19.23
C ASP A 137 45.30 7.93 -18.38
N SER A 138 46.50 8.07 -18.96
CA SER A 138 47.78 8.47 -18.36
C SER A 138 48.65 7.35 -17.74
N PHE A 139 48.29 6.09 -17.89
CA PHE A 139 49.12 4.93 -17.58
C PHE A 139 49.66 4.31 -18.86
N GLY A 140 50.98 4.22 -18.98
CA GLY A 140 51.59 3.56 -20.11
C GLY A 140 51.69 2.05 -19.89
N ARG A 141 51.57 1.31 -20.99
CA ARG A 141 51.62 -0.14 -21.05
C ARG A 141 52.71 -0.77 -20.19
N ASN A 142 52.33 -1.80 -19.43
CA ASN A 142 53.22 -2.67 -18.66
C ASN A 142 54.14 -3.47 -19.60
N GLY A 143 55.30 -2.90 -19.90
CA GLY A 143 56.23 -3.39 -20.91
C GLY A 143 57.53 -2.56 -20.98
N PRO A 144 58.41 -2.85 -21.95
CA PRO A 144 59.65 -2.08 -22.12
C PRO A 144 59.35 -0.68 -22.67
N GLY A 145 59.57 0.35 -21.84
CA GLY A 145 59.54 1.74 -22.26
C GLY A 145 60.72 2.14 -23.14
N THR A 146 60.61 3.30 -23.78
CA THR A 146 61.65 3.93 -24.61
C THR A 146 62.43 4.94 -23.78
N GLU A 147 63.75 4.82 -23.73
CA GLU A 147 64.61 5.87 -23.16
C GLU A 147 64.68 7.07 -24.11
N ALA A 148 64.28 8.25 -23.62
CA ALA A 148 64.42 9.52 -24.33
C ALA A 148 64.43 10.71 -23.36
N CYS A 149 65.05 11.81 -23.78
CA CYS A 149 65.04 13.09 -23.07
C CYS A 149 63.62 13.68 -23.00
N ASP A 150 63.05 14.00 -24.17
CA ASP A 150 61.64 14.37 -24.36
C ASP A 150 60.74 13.16 -24.67
N PRO A 151 59.40 13.26 -24.49
CA PRO A 151 58.46 12.20 -24.86
C PRO A 151 58.50 11.91 -26.36
N PRO A 152 58.64 10.64 -26.80
CA PRO A 152 58.66 10.28 -28.23
C PRO A 152 57.40 10.68 -29.01
N SER A 153 56.27 10.87 -28.33
CA SER A 153 55.03 11.43 -28.88
C SER A 153 54.02 11.78 -27.77
N GLU A 154 52.94 12.48 -28.11
CA GLU A 154 51.72 12.70 -27.28
C GLU A 154 50.95 11.39 -26.92
N LEU A 155 51.53 10.22 -27.17
CA LEU A 155 51.03 8.89 -26.79
C LEU A 155 52.05 8.20 -25.86
N HIS A 156 52.81 8.96 -25.08
CA HIS A 156 53.81 8.43 -24.16
C HIS A 156 53.80 9.15 -22.82
N VAL A 157 53.91 8.39 -21.74
CA VAL A 157 53.87 8.88 -20.35
C VAL A 157 55.00 8.28 -19.50
N GLU A 158 55.30 8.91 -18.35
CA GLU A 158 56.35 8.45 -17.42
C GLU A 158 55.90 7.33 -16.49
N VAL A 159 54.58 7.09 -16.40
CA VAL A 159 53.97 6.06 -15.54
C VAL A 159 53.82 4.75 -16.31
N THR A 160 54.07 3.62 -15.66
CA THR A 160 53.79 2.29 -16.21
C THR A 160 52.96 1.44 -15.25
N GLY A 161 52.25 0.47 -15.80
CA GLY A 161 51.53 -0.56 -15.04
C GLY A 161 50.21 -1.00 -15.67
N ASP A 162 49.71 -0.25 -16.64
CA ASP A 162 48.54 -0.61 -17.45
C ASP A 162 48.66 -2.03 -18.03
N CYS A 163 47.59 -2.81 -17.89
CA CYS A 163 47.50 -4.19 -18.33
C CYS A 163 46.71 -4.40 -19.64
N ASP A 164 46.00 -3.40 -20.16
CA ASP A 164 45.27 -3.41 -21.45
C ASP A 164 45.20 -2.03 -22.15
N ASP A 165 46.37 -1.50 -22.59
CA ASP A 165 46.67 -0.34 -23.49
C ASP A 165 45.68 -0.01 -24.65
N GLU A 166 44.59 -0.75 -24.85
CA GLU A 166 43.47 -0.37 -25.73
C GLU A 166 42.17 0.01 -24.96
N ARG A 167 42.21 0.11 -23.62
CA ARG A 167 41.08 0.35 -22.69
C ARG A 167 41.43 1.30 -21.53
N ALA A 168 41.12 2.58 -21.71
CA ALA A 168 41.18 3.65 -20.69
C ALA A 168 40.23 3.49 -19.48
N ASP A 169 39.68 2.30 -19.26
CA ASP A 169 38.93 1.87 -18.08
C ASP A 169 39.62 0.73 -17.30
N ILE A 170 40.81 0.27 -17.75
CA ILE A 170 41.67 -0.71 -17.08
C ILE A 170 43.05 -0.10 -16.82
N HIS A 171 43.37 0.20 -15.56
CA HIS A 171 44.67 0.75 -15.17
C HIS A 171 44.91 0.67 -13.65
N PRO A 172 46.17 0.81 -13.15
CA PRO A 172 46.56 0.76 -11.72
C PRO A 172 45.86 1.70 -10.71
N ASN A 173 44.84 2.45 -11.12
CA ASN A 173 44.01 3.34 -10.28
C ASN A 173 42.51 3.23 -10.60
N ALA A 174 42.09 2.25 -11.41
CA ALA A 174 40.69 1.99 -11.70
C ALA A 174 39.95 1.46 -10.46
N VAL A 175 38.63 1.29 -10.59
CA VAL A 175 37.79 0.65 -9.57
C VAL A 175 37.12 -0.53 -10.23
N GLU A 176 37.30 -1.73 -9.68
CA GLU A 176 36.70 -2.97 -10.21
C GLU A 176 35.22 -2.78 -10.53
N ALA A 177 34.85 -3.09 -11.76
CA ALA A 177 33.49 -3.41 -12.15
C ALA A 177 33.33 -4.93 -12.16
N CYS A 178 32.23 -5.44 -11.60
CA CYS A 178 31.89 -6.87 -11.56
C CYS A 178 31.64 -7.38 -12.99
N ASN A 179 32.72 -7.76 -13.67
CA ASN A 179 32.79 -7.97 -15.11
C ASN A 179 33.70 -9.14 -15.52
N GLY A 180 34.55 -9.63 -14.62
CA GLY A 180 35.47 -10.74 -14.85
C GLY A 180 36.84 -10.34 -15.40
N SER A 181 37.18 -9.05 -15.38
CA SER A 181 38.50 -8.49 -15.71
C SER A 181 39.24 -8.07 -14.44
N ASP A 182 40.55 -7.89 -14.56
CA ASP A 182 41.42 -7.24 -13.58
C ASP A 182 41.50 -5.76 -13.97
N ASP A 183 40.49 -4.96 -13.59
CA ASP A 183 40.39 -3.57 -14.06
C ASP A 183 41.48 -2.71 -13.39
N ASN A 184 41.84 -3.00 -12.13
CA ASN A 184 42.86 -2.24 -11.39
C ASN A 184 44.31 -2.76 -11.54
N CYS A 185 44.55 -3.80 -12.36
CA CYS A 185 45.86 -4.39 -12.66
C CYS A 185 46.68 -4.90 -11.43
N ASP A 186 46.05 -5.34 -10.33
CA ASP A 186 46.77 -5.94 -9.18
C ASP A 186 47.13 -7.43 -9.36
N GLY A 187 46.55 -8.09 -10.37
CA GLY A 187 46.68 -9.52 -10.62
C GLY A 187 45.48 -10.35 -10.16
N ARG A 188 44.33 -9.72 -9.90
CA ARG A 188 43.05 -10.33 -9.51
C ARG A 188 41.92 -9.72 -10.34
N ALA A 189 40.85 -10.48 -10.54
CA ALA A 189 39.64 -10.00 -11.18
C ALA A 189 38.47 -10.01 -10.19
N ASP A 190 37.64 -8.97 -10.21
CA ASP A 190 36.47 -8.79 -9.36
C ASP A 190 36.80 -8.91 -7.83
N GLU A 191 37.99 -8.49 -7.33
CA GLU A 191 38.37 -8.80 -5.94
C GLU A 191 37.53 -8.06 -4.89
N LEU A 192 37.02 -6.88 -5.23
CA LEU A 192 35.99 -6.17 -4.46
C LEU A 192 34.65 -6.92 -4.35
N PHE A 193 34.41 -7.92 -5.20
CA PHE A 193 33.18 -8.70 -5.26
C PHE A 193 33.35 -10.19 -4.94
N THR A 194 34.58 -10.68 -4.76
CA THR A 194 34.86 -12.10 -4.44
C THR A 194 35.26 -12.34 -2.97
N GLU A 195 35.53 -11.29 -2.19
CA GLU A 195 35.72 -11.37 -0.73
C GLU A 195 34.55 -10.75 0.06
N GLY A 196 34.12 -11.40 1.15
CA GLY A 196 33.14 -10.85 2.11
C GLY A 196 31.68 -11.35 1.98
N PRO A 197 30.74 -10.75 2.73
CA PRO A 197 29.31 -11.08 2.64
C PRO A 197 28.73 -10.57 1.31
N GLY A 198 28.03 -11.44 0.58
CA GLY A 198 27.54 -11.10 -0.78
C GLY A 198 28.52 -11.46 -1.91
N ALA A 199 29.63 -12.15 -1.60
CA ALA A 199 30.66 -12.48 -2.59
C ALA A 199 30.13 -13.35 -3.75
N LEU A 200 30.67 -13.13 -4.95
CA LEU A 200 30.28 -13.76 -6.20
C LEU A 200 30.28 -15.30 -6.09
N GLY A 201 29.19 -15.93 -6.52
CA GLY A 201 29.01 -17.39 -6.45
C GLY A 201 28.73 -17.95 -5.05
N THR A 202 28.70 -17.14 -3.98
CA THR A 202 28.23 -17.60 -2.66
C THR A 202 26.71 -17.71 -2.62
N ALA A 203 26.19 -18.63 -1.80
CA ALA A 203 24.76 -18.89 -1.69
C ALA A 203 24.02 -17.81 -0.89
N CYS A 204 22.79 -17.51 -1.29
CA CYS A 204 21.90 -16.54 -0.66
C CYS A 204 20.50 -17.12 -0.45
N THR A 205 19.78 -16.63 0.56
CA THR A 205 18.49 -17.16 1.01
C THR A 205 17.28 -16.34 0.53
N GLU A 206 17.51 -15.28 -0.23
CA GLU A 206 16.46 -14.39 -0.77
C GLU A 206 15.74 -15.03 -1.98
N PHE A 207 16.34 -16.06 -2.57
CA PHE A 207 15.78 -16.86 -3.66
C PHE A 207 16.09 -18.34 -3.44
N CYS A 208 15.24 -19.21 -3.97
CA CYS A 208 15.44 -20.66 -3.95
C CYS A 208 16.64 -21.05 -4.82
N ASN A 209 17.55 -21.83 -4.23
CA ASN A 209 18.88 -22.12 -4.78
C ASN A 209 19.67 -20.84 -5.17
N GLY A 210 19.43 -19.73 -4.47
CA GLY A 210 20.02 -18.43 -4.79
C GLY A 210 21.54 -18.41 -4.68
N THR A 211 22.18 -17.70 -5.61
CA THR A 211 23.61 -17.37 -5.59
C THR A 211 23.82 -15.90 -5.92
N TYR A 212 24.81 -15.25 -5.32
CA TYR A 212 25.18 -13.89 -5.69
C TYR A 212 25.84 -13.85 -7.08
N ALA A 213 25.31 -13.02 -7.97
CA ALA A 213 25.85 -12.71 -9.30
C ALA A 213 26.09 -11.19 -9.43
N CYS A 214 26.87 -10.75 -10.41
CA CYS A 214 27.01 -9.32 -10.73
C CYS A 214 25.65 -8.71 -11.10
N ASN A 215 25.38 -7.48 -10.66
CA ASN A 215 24.19 -6.73 -11.07
C ASN A 215 24.35 -6.14 -12.49
N ASP A 216 23.23 -5.76 -13.13
CA ASP A 216 23.21 -5.20 -14.50
C ASP A 216 24.06 -3.91 -14.67
N ALA A 217 24.42 -3.25 -13.56
CA ALA A 217 25.24 -2.05 -13.55
C ALA A 217 26.72 -2.32 -13.22
N GLN A 218 27.12 -3.60 -13.06
CA GLN A 218 28.47 -4.06 -12.72
C GLN A 218 29.11 -3.39 -11.48
N THR A 219 28.32 -2.76 -10.62
CA THR A 219 28.79 -1.98 -9.45
C THR A 219 28.61 -2.71 -8.12
N GLY A 220 28.26 -4.00 -8.17
CA GLY A 220 28.01 -4.83 -7.00
C GLY A 220 27.33 -6.14 -7.36
N THR A 221 27.10 -6.99 -6.36
CA THR A 221 26.39 -8.25 -6.51
C THR A 221 24.90 -8.12 -6.14
N VAL A 222 24.11 -9.09 -6.61
CA VAL A 222 22.69 -9.27 -6.29
C VAL A 222 22.38 -10.77 -6.20
N CYS A 223 21.49 -11.17 -5.29
CA CYS A 223 21.06 -12.56 -5.22
C CYS A 223 20.20 -12.91 -6.44
N VAL A 224 20.57 -13.96 -7.17
CA VAL A 224 19.78 -14.51 -8.28
C VAL A 224 19.49 -15.98 -8.04
N GLY A 225 18.25 -16.41 -8.29
CA GLY A 225 17.78 -17.78 -8.10
C GLY A 225 16.34 -17.94 -8.60
N THR A 226 15.67 -19.04 -8.26
CA THR A 226 14.23 -19.16 -8.54
C THR A 226 13.42 -18.45 -7.45
N PRO A 227 12.34 -17.73 -7.79
CA PRO A 227 11.44 -17.17 -6.78
C PRO A 227 10.75 -18.30 -6.01
N SER A 228 10.50 -18.04 -4.73
CA SER A 228 9.60 -18.82 -3.89
C SER A 228 8.14 -18.50 -4.20
N THR A 229 7.25 -19.44 -3.85
CA THR A 229 5.80 -19.22 -3.76
C THR A 229 5.47 -18.90 -2.29
N PRO A 230 4.71 -17.83 -1.97
CA PRO A 230 4.24 -17.60 -0.60
C PRO A 230 3.34 -18.75 -0.13
N LEU A 231 3.46 -19.12 1.15
CA LEU A 231 2.57 -20.08 1.81
C LEU A 231 1.73 -19.39 2.88
N TYR A 232 0.49 -19.85 2.98
CA TYR A 232 -0.52 -19.36 3.91
C TYR A 232 -0.86 -20.46 4.93
N ALA A 233 -1.60 -20.12 5.98
CA ALA A 233 -2.19 -21.13 6.84
C ALA A 233 -3.28 -21.89 6.07
N ASP A 234 -3.53 -23.12 6.53
CA ASP A 234 -4.56 -24.06 6.08
C ASP A 234 -4.85 -24.89 7.34
N ALA A 235 -5.63 -24.34 8.28
CA ALA A 235 -5.69 -24.89 9.64
C ALA A 235 -6.65 -26.08 9.81
N ASP A 236 -7.46 -26.42 8.80
CA ASP A 236 -8.32 -27.62 8.79
C ASP A 236 -7.90 -28.72 7.79
N SER A 237 -6.99 -28.43 6.84
CA SER A 237 -6.45 -29.35 5.82
C SER A 237 -7.38 -29.69 4.64
N ASP A 238 -8.19 -28.75 4.16
CA ASP A 238 -8.87 -28.90 2.86
C ASP A 238 -8.00 -28.56 1.63
N GLY A 239 -7.01 -27.66 1.79
CA GLY A 239 -6.03 -27.29 0.78
C GLY A 239 -6.20 -25.92 0.12
N GLU A 240 -7.21 -25.14 0.48
CA GLU A 240 -7.16 -23.68 0.37
C GLU A 240 -6.63 -23.07 1.69
N GLY A 241 -6.58 -21.75 1.82
CA GLY A 241 -6.02 -21.10 3.02
C GLY A 241 -6.51 -19.69 3.26
N GLU A 242 -6.38 -19.21 4.51
CA GLU A 242 -7.01 -17.99 5.06
C GLU A 242 -6.98 -16.79 4.08
N LYS A 243 -8.18 -16.34 3.68
CA LYS A 243 -8.45 -15.23 2.75
C LYS A 243 -7.97 -13.91 3.32
N ASP A 244 -7.33 -13.11 2.46
CA ASP A 244 -6.66 -11.83 2.80
C ASP A 244 -5.57 -11.92 3.91
N SER A 245 -5.10 -13.13 4.26
CA SER A 245 -4.05 -13.34 5.26
C SER A 245 -2.65 -12.91 4.80
N ALA A 246 -1.75 -12.75 5.76
CA ALA A 246 -0.32 -12.52 5.49
C ALA A 246 0.41 -13.87 5.35
N PRO A 247 1.34 -14.03 4.40
CA PRO A 247 2.05 -15.29 4.22
C PRO A 247 2.86 -15.66 5.47
N VAL A 248 2.72 -16.92 5.88
CA VAL A 248 3.35 -17.51 7.09
C VAL A 248 4.63 -18.29 6.76
N GLY A 249 4.88 -18.54 5.47
CA GLY A 249 6.07 -19.23 4.98
C GLY A 249 6.29 -19.03 3.49
N GLU A 250 7.28 -19.75 2.95
CA GLU A 250 7.66 -19.73 1.53
C GLU A 250 8.01 -21.15 1.06
N LEU A 251 7.60 -21.50 -0.15
CA LEU A 251 7.87 -22.79 -0.80
C LEU A 251 8.81 -22.62 -1.99
N CYS A 252 9.83 -23.46 -2.07
CA CYS A 252 10.68 -23.53 -3.25
C CYS A 252 10.11 -24.48 -4.32
N PRO A 253 10.38 -24.23 -5.62
CA PRO A 253 10.10 -25.20 -6.68
C PRO A 253 10.65 -26.60 -6.34
N ASP A 254 9.91 -27.64 -6.73
CA ASP A 254 10.16 -29.07 -6.45
C ASP A 254 10.20 -29.49 -4.96
N ALA A 255 10.00 -28.57 -4.00
CA ALA A 255 9.79 -28.92 -2.60
C ALA A 255 8.34 -29.41 -2.36
N PRO A 256 8.12 -30.41 -1.48
CA PRO A 256 6.78 -30.83 -1.12
C PRO A 256 6.08 -29.75 -0.28
N MET A 257 4.81 -29.51 -0.57
CA MET A 257 3.93 -28.65 0.23
C MET A 257 3.90 -29.14 1.70
N PRO A 258 4.13 -28.27 2.69
CA PRO A 258 4.02 -28.62 4.10
C PRO A 258 2.58 -29.01 4.48
N SER A 259 2.42 -29.76 5.57
CA SER A 259 1.10 -29.98 6.18
C SER A 259 0.58 -28.70 6.83
N MET A 260 -0.72 -28.45 6.74
CA MET A 260 -1.39 -27.24 7.24
C MET A 260 -0.93 -25.94 6.52
N MET A 261 -0.65 -26.01 5.21
CA MET A 261 -0.23 -24.86 4.41
C MET A 261 -0.68 -24.94 2.94
N ALA A 262 -1.37 -23.90 2.47
CA ALA A 262 -1.76 -23.72 1.07
C ALA A 262 -0.90 -22.66 0.34
N ASP A 263 -0.97 -22.64 -1.00
CA ASP A 263 -0.29 -21.67 -1.89
C ASP A 263 -1.19 -20.49 -2.32
N ASN A 264 -2.34 -20.35 -1.67
CA ASN A 264 -3.41 -19.42 -2.04
C ASN A 264 -4.16 -18.88 -0.80
N THR A 265 -4.89 -17.77 -0.98
CA THR A 265 -5.69 -17.08 0.06
C THR A 265 -7.15 -16.97 -0.38
N ARG A 266 -7.94 -18.01 -0.14
CA ARG A 266 -9.31 -18.14 -0.68
C ARG A 266 -10.34 -18.57 0.35
N ASP A 267 -9.91 -19.32 1.35
CA ASP A 267 -10.74 -19.86 2.41
C ASP A 267 -11.28 -18.73 3.30
N CYS A 268 -12.61 -18.66 3.43
CA CYS A 268 -13.28 -17.63 4.18
C CYS A 268 -13.60 -18.00 5.65
N ASP A 269 -13.35 -19.24 6.09
CA ASP A 269 -13.34 -19.67 7.49
C ASP A 269 -12.40 -20.90 7.67
N ASP A 270 -11.08 -20.64 7.72
CA ASP A 270 -9.89 -21.55 7.81
C ASP A 270 -9.93 -22.59 8.98
N ALA A 271 -11.07 -22.72 9.65
CA ALA A 271 -11.37 -23.64 10.74
C ALA A 271 -12.53 -24.61 10.46
N ASP A 272 -13.17 -24.55 9.27
CA ASP A 272 -14.23 -25.48 8.84
C ASP A 272 -14.04 -25.98 7.38
N PRO A 273 -13.63 -27.25 7.17
CA PRO A 273 -13.26 -27.80 5.84
C PRO A 273 -14.48 -28.09 4.94
N GLY A 274 -15.60 -27.43 5.22
CA GLY A 274 -16.78 -27.33 4.36
C GLY A 274 -16.95 -25.93 3.75
N THR A 275 -16.03 -24.99 3.99
CA THR A 275 -16.16 -23.56 3.67
C THR A 275 -14.97 -23.05 2.82
N ASN A 276 -14.93 -23.40 1.53
CA ASN A 276 -13.84 -23.10 0.58
C ASN A 276 -14.34 -22.97 -0.86
N THR A 277 -13.52 -22.48 -1.81
CA THR A 277 -14.00 -22.21 -3.20
C THR A 277 -14.26 -23.45 -4.07
N LEU A 278 -14.22 -24.65 -3.49
CA LEU A 278 -14.61 -25.93 -4.10
C LEU A 278 -15.76 -26.63 -3.36
N ALA A 279 -16.34 -25.99 -2.33
CA ALA A 279 -17.45 -26.50 -1.53
C ALA A 279 -18.79 -26.43 -2.28
N THR A 280 -19.91 -26.48 -1.54
CA THR A 280 -21.25 -26.33 -2.10
C THR A 280 -22.20 -25.84 -1.02
N GLU A 281 -22.87 -24.72 -1.27
CA GLU A 281 -23.83 -24.07 -0.38
C GLU A 281 -24.79 -25.03 0.34
N VAL A 282 -24.88 -24.85 1.66
CA VAL A 282 -25.90 -25.44 2.52
C VAL A 282 -26.68 -24.35 3.26
N CYS A 283 -27.97 -24.61 3.53
CA CYS A 283 -28.86 -23.59 4.10
C CYS A 283 -28.69 -23.42 5.63
N ASP A 284 -27.50 -23.04 6.09
CA ASP A 284 -27.21 -22.64 7.47
C ASP A 284 -26.97 -21.12 7.61
N GLY A 285 -26.52 -20.47 6.54
CA GLY A 285 -26.40 -19.02 6.40
C GLY A 285 -24.97 -18.51 6.53
N LEU A 286 -24.01 -19.36 6.19
CA LEU A 286 -22.63 -19.05 5.84
C LEU A 286 -22.49 -18.80 4.32
N ASP A 287 -21.28 -18.43 3.90
CA ASP A 287 -20.82 -18.29 2.51
C ASP A 287 -19.90 -19.49 2.27
N ASN A 288 -20.45 -20.69 2.00
CA ASN A 288 -19.67 -21.93 2.03
C ASN A 288 -18.74 -22.05 0.82
N ASP A 289 -19.14 -21.59 -0.37
CA ASP A 289 -18.24 -21.57 -1.54
C ASP A 289 -17.40 -20.28 -1.70
N CYS A 290 -17.49 -19.39 -0.71
CA CYS A 290 -16.66 -18.19 -0.55
C CYS A 290 -16.75 -17.15 -1.71
N ASP A 291 -17.78 -17.22 -2.56
CA ASP A 291 -18.08 -16.25 -3.64
C ASP A 291 -18.48 -14.85 -3.12
N GLY A 292 -18.96 -14.77 -1.87
CA GLY A 292 -19.44 -13.53 -1.24
C GLY A 292 -20.96 -13.36 -1.25
N GLN A 293 -21.70 -14.41 -1.59
CA GLN A 293 -23.14 -14.56 -1.40
C GLN A 293 -23.42 -15.48 -0.18
N VAL A 294 -24.67 -15.97 -0.02
CA VAL A 294 -25.13 -16.74 1.17
C VAL A 294 -26.37 -17.59 0.81
N ASP A 295 -26.27 -18.91 0.99
CA ASP A 295 -27.17 -19.97 0.56
C ASP A 295 -27.62 -19.91 -0.94
N GLU A 296 -26.91 -19.22 -1.85
CA GLU A 296 -27.28 -19.08 -3.28
C GLU A 296 -27.20 -20.39 -4.09
N GLU A 297 -27.70 -20.37 -5.33
CA GLU A 297 -27.97 -21.52 -6.25
C GLU A 297 -28.89 -22.66 -5.71
N MET A 298 -28.93 -22.92 -4.40
CA MET A 298 -29.66 -24.00 -3.71
C MET A 298 -31.07 -23.61 -3.23
N SER A 299 -31.78 -24.50 -2.52
CA SER A 299 -33.14 -24.25 -2.02
C SER A 299 -33.28 -24.43 -0.51
N CYS A 300 -33.45 -23.32 0.22
CA CYS A 300 -33.80 -23.28 1.65
C CYS A 300 -35.23 -23.79 1.97
N GLY A 301 -35.73 -24.75 1.19
CA GLY A 301 -37.08 -25.30 1.31
C GLY A 301 -38.19 -24.41 0.73
N SER A 302 -39.40 -24.97 0.72
CA SER A 302 -40.57 -24.39 0.05
C SER A 302 -41.65 -23.95 1.04
N LEU A 303 -41.89 -22.63 1.11
CA LEU A 303 -43.04 -22.04 1.78
C LEU A 303 -44.27 -22.16 0.85
N LYS A 304 -45.26 -22.98 1.22
CA LYS A 304 -46.42 -23.29 0.37
C LYS A 304 -47.69 -22.59 0.85
N LYS A 305 -48.64 -22.37 -0.07
CA LYS A 305 -49.99 -21.90 0.25
C LYS A 305 -50.82 -23.07 0.79
N VAL A 306 -51.39 -22.88 1.98
CA VAL A 306 -52.32 -23.85 2.59
C VAL A 306 -53.62 -23.95 1.78
N VAL A 307 -53.97 -25.17 1.35
CA VAL A 307 -55.16 -25.43 0.52
C VAL A 307 -56.33 -25.90 1.39
N ASP A 308 -57.06 -24.95 1.98
CA ASP A 308 -58.26 -25.21 2.78
C ASP A 308 -59.48 -24.37 2.31
N PRO A 309 -60.68 -24.96 2.12
CA PRO A 309 -61.89 -24.23 1.73
C PRO A 309 -62.31 -23.09 2.67
N VAL A 310 -62.01 -23.16 3.97
CA VAL A 310 -62.33 -22.10 4.95
C VAL A 310 -61.43 -20.87 4.75
N LEU A 311 -60.21 -21.07 4.25
CA LEU A 311 -59.26 -19.98 4.00
C LEU A 311 -59.52 -19.24 2.68
N ALA A 312 -60.25 -19.87 1.76
CA ALA A 312 -60.43 -19.39 0.39
C ALA A 312 -61.08 -17.99 0.31
N GLY A 313 -60.35 -17.04 -0.28
CA GLY A 313 -60.82 -15.67 -0.48
C GLY A 313 -61.04 -14.88 0.81
N GLY A 314 -60.40 -15.28 1.93
CA GLY A 314 -60.39 -14.51 3.16
C GLY A 314 -59.26 -13.49 3.15
N ASN A 315 -59.55 -12.21 3.33
CA ASN A 315 -58.51 -11.17 3.32
C ASN A 315 -57.81 -11.12 4.70
N TRP A 316 -56.89 -12.05 4.92
CA TRP A 316 -56.20 -12.30 6.19
C TRP A 316 -55.21 -11.18 6.53
N ARG A 317 -55.17 -10.78 7.80
CA ARG A 317 -54.38 -9.64 8.29
C ARG A 317 -53.37 -10.00 9.36
N THR A 318 -53.66 -11.03 10.15
CA THR A 318 -52.84 -11.44 11.29
C THR A 318 -52.92 -12.95 11.52
N VAL A 319 -51.87 -13.52 12.09
CA VAL A 319 -51.76 -14.96 12.41
C VAL A 319 -51.16 -15.15 13.81
N ALA A 320 -51.80 -15.98 14.63
CA ALA A 320 -51.37 -16.26 16.00
C ALA A 320 -51.17 -17.77 16.20
N VAL A 321 -49.97 -18.17 16.58
CA VAL A 321 -49.56 -19.58 16.73
C VAL A 321 -49.24 -19.87 18.19
N HIS A 322 -49.87 -20.89 18.77
CA HIS A 322 -49.59 -21.29 20.15
C HIS A 322 -48.16 -21.84 20.28
N PRO A 323 -47.43 -21.61 21.39
CA PRO A 323 -46.04 -22.09 21.53
C PRO A 323 -45.81 -23.60 21.38
N SER A 324 -46.85 -24.44 21.49
CA SER A 324 -46.80 -25.88 21.18
C SER A 324 -47.10 -26.21 19.70
N GLY A 325 -47.00 -25.24 18.81
CA GLY A 325 -47.28 -25.34 17.37
C GLY A 325 -48.76 -25.19 16.99
N TYR A 326 -49.67 -25.57 17.90
CA TYR A 326 -51.12 -25.53 17.69
C TYR A 326 -51.87 -25.22 19.02
N PRO A 327 -53.05 -24.58 18.98
CA PRO A 327 -53.79 -24.16 17.78
C PRO A 327 -53.15 -22.96 17.05
N VAL A 328 -53.51 -22.84 15.76
CA VAL A 328 -53.15 -21.72 14.88
C VAL A 328 -54.41 -20.96 14.51
N TRP A 329 -54.43 -19.66 14.79
CA TRP A 329 -55.54 -18.76 14.47
C TRP A 329 -55.15 -17.79 13.35
N VAL A 330 -56.07 -17.52 12.44
CA VAL A 330 -55.97 -16.45 11.44
C VAL A 330 -57.19 -15.56 11.51
N ALA A 331 -56.98 -14.24 11.43
CA ALA A 331 -58.04 -13.24 11.46
C ALA A 331 -57.83 -12.19 10.35
N GLY A 332 -58.91 -11.53 9.93
CA GLY A 332 -58.86 -10.55 8.85
C GLY A 332 -60.17 -9.83 8.56
N LEU A 333 -60.22 -9.19 7.39
CA LEU A 333 -61.28 -8.24 7.02
C LEU A 333 -62.65 -8.92 6.83
N GLY A 334 -63.73 -8.19 7.09
CA GLY A 334 -65.10 -8.66 6.94
C GLY A 334 -65.51 -9.66 8.03
N GLY A 335 -65.08 -9.44 9.28
CA GLY A 335 -65.39 -10.30 10.42
C GLY A 335 -64.78 -11.70 10.33
N ARG A 336 -63.68 -11.88 9.59
CA ARG A 336 -63.11 -13.22 9.30
C ARG A 336 -62.21 -13.72 10.43
N LEU A 337 -62.45 -14.97 10.82
CA LEU A 337 -61.72 -15.68 11.87
C LEU A 337 -61.76 -17.19 11.57
N ALA A 338 -60.63 -17.88 11.67
CA ALA A 338 -60.55 -19.34 11.56
C ALA A 338 -59.44 -19.93 12.43
N VAL A 339 -59.58 -21.20 12.82
CA VAL A 339 -58.59 -21.96 13.61
C VAL A 339 -58.27 -23.32 13.03
N LYS A 340 -57.01 -23.74 13.14
CA LYS A 340 -56.54 -25.11 12.95
C LYS A 340 -56.05 -25.64 14.30
N MET A 341 -56.69 -26.69 14.81
CA MET A 341 -56.50 -27.17 16.19
C MET A 341 -55.28 -28.10 16.35
N ASP A 342 -54.87 -28.77 15.27
CA ASP A 342 -53.71 -29.64 15.20
C ASP A 342 -53.20 -29.77 13.75
N ALA A 343 -52.07 -30.46 13.56
CA ALA A 343 -51.43 -30.65 12.25
C ALA A 343 -52.33 -31.37 11.22
N THR A 344 -53.27 -32.21 11.65
CA THR A 344 -54.15 -33.03 10.79
C THR A 344 -55.57 -32.46 10.61
N SER A 345 -56.07 -31.64 11.53
CA SER A 345 -57.38 -30.99 11.38
C SER A 345 -57.42 -29.98 10.22
N ALA A 346 -58.54 -29.90 9.51
CA ALA A 346 -58.88 -28.78 8.63
C ALA A 346 -59.11 -27.49 9.46
N PHE A 347 -59.11 -26.32 8.81
CA PHE A 347 -59.51 -25.09 9.45
C PHE A 347 -61.01 -25.08 9.77
N VAL A 348 -61.37 -24.54 10.93
CA VAL A 348 -62.75 -24.32 11.38
C VAL A 348 -63.03 -22.82 11.36
N SER A 349 -64.11 -22.41 10.69
CA SER A 349 -64.51 -21.01 10.60
C SER A 349 -65.26 -20.56 11.85
N HIS A 350 -64.83 -19.43 12.40
CA HIS A 350 -65.47 -18.71 13.50
C HIS A 350 -65.81 -17.26 13.09
N GLY A 351 -65.79 -16.97 11.78
CA GLY A 351 -66.03 -15.63 11.23
C GLY A 351 -67.49 -15.36 10.85
N GLY A 352 -67.74 -14.14 10.38
CA GLY A 352 -69.04 -13.71 9.83
C GLY A 352 -70.18 -13.89 10.83
N ASP A 353 -71.32 -14.43 10.38
CA ASP A 353 -72.49 -14.67 11.23
C ASP A 353 -72.56 -16.08 11.85
N THR A 354 -71.42 -16.77 11.99
CA THR A 354 -71.37 -18.05 12.73
C THR A 354 -71.82 -17.89 14.19
N ALA A 355 -72.32 -18.96 14.81
CA ALA A 355 -72.83 -18.93 16.19
C ALA A 355 -71.73 -18.70 17.25
N THR A 356 -70.46 -18.82 16.87
CA THR A 356 -69.27 -18.71 17.74
C THR A 356 -68.51 -17.39 17.55
N ARG A 357 -68.90 -16.58 16.56
CA ARG A 357 -68.23 -15.33 16.16
C ARG A 357 -67.92 -14.39 17.32
N CYS A 358 -66.84 -13.62 17.14
CA CYS A 358 -66.62 -12.40 17.88
C CYS A 358 -67.45 -11.27 17.28
N GLY A 359 -68.04 -10.41 18.11
CA GLY A 359 -68.83 -9.26 17.66
C GLY A 359 -70.32 -9.53 17.41
N PRO A 360 -71.04 -8.54 16.84
CA PRO A 360 -72.51 -8.57 16.70
C PRO A 360 -73.02 -9.58 15.66
N ALA A 361 -74.34 -9.70 15.52
CA ALA A 361 -74.95 -10.48 14.43
C ALA A 361 -74.66 -9.84 13.06
N GLY A 362 -74.33 -10.66 12.07
CA GLY A 362 -73.87 -10.18 10.77
C GLY A 362 -72.53 -9.45 10.84
N ASN A 363 -71.59 -9.91 11.67
CA ASN A 363 -70.32 -9.21 11.90
C ASN A 363 -69.53 -8.99 10.61
N LEU A 364 -69.09 -7.74 10.39
CA LEU A 364 -68.19 -7.32 9.32
C LEU A 364 -66.89 -6.68 9.83
N LEU A 365 -66.68 -6.56 11.15
CA LEU A 365 -65.53 -5.90 11.77
C LEU A 365 -64.19 -6.36 11.16
N ASP A 366 -63.37 -5.43 10.71
CA ASP A 366 -62.03 -5.72 10.21
C ASP A 366 -61.07 -6.02 11.37
N TRP A 367 -60.62 -7.26 11.47
CA TRP A 367 -59.61 -7.70 12.44
C TRP A 367 -58.20 -7.46 11.90
N HIS A 368 -57.33 -6.86 12.71
CA HIS A 368 -56.02 -6.37 12.29
C HIS A 368 -54.83 -6.96 13.07
N ALA A 369 -55.03 -7.37 14.33
CA ALA A 369 -53.98 -7.97 15.15
C ALA A 369 -54.53 -9.14 15.99
N ALA A 370 -53.72 -10.16 16.23
CA ALA A 370 -54.06 -11.31 17.05
C ALA A 370 -52.91 -11.74 17.96
N TRP A 371 -53.24 -12.28 19.12
CA TRP A 371 -52.31 -12.89 20.07
C TRP A 371 -52.95 -14.11 20.72
N ILE A 372 -52.19 -15.16 20.97
CA ILE A 372 -52.68 -16.38 21.62
C ILE A 372 -52.00 -16.60 22.96
N SER A 373 -52.82 -16.86 23.98
CA SER A 373 -52.37 -17.11 25.35
C SER A 373 -51.67 -18.46 25.49
N PRO A 374 -50.39 -18.50 25.94
CA PRO A 374 -49.68 -19.75 26.22
C PRO A 374 -50.26 -20.58 27.39
N ASN A 375 -51.17 -20.00 28.19
CA ASN A 375 -51.68 -20.61 29.42
C ASN A 375 -53.00 -21.38 29.24
N ASN A 376 -53.81 -20.99 28.26
CA ASN A 376 -55.14 -21.58 28.00
C ASN A 376 -55.48 -21.70 26.50
N SER A 377 -54.54 -21.35 25.61
CA SER A 377 -54.69 -21.41 24.14
C SER A 377 -55.85 -20.59 23.55
N TYR A 378 -56.41 -19.64 24.31
CA TYR A 378 -57.42 -18.71 23.81
C TYR A 378 -56.75 -17.62 22.96
N VAL A 379 -57.41 -17.21 21.87
CA VAL A 379 -56.94 -16.10 21.03
C VAL A 379 -57.63 -14.81 21.45
N LEU A 380 -56.84 -13.74 21.54
CA LEU A 380 -57.29 -12.36 21.53
C LEU A 380 -57.16 -11.84 20.10
N ILE A 381 -58.22 -11.27 19.54
CA ILE A 381 -58.20 -10.57 18.26
C ILE A 381 -58.62 -9.11 18.47
N ALA A 382 -57.98 -8.18 17.78
CA ALA A 382 -58.21 -6.74 17.88
C ALA A 382 -58.36 -6.11 16.49
N GLY A 383 -59.22 -5.10 16.36
CA GLY A 383 -59.69 -4.62 15.06
C GLY A 383 -60.27 -3.20 15.05
N GLU A 384 -61.19 -2.95 14.11
CA GLU A 384 -61.80 -1.65 13.85
C GLU A 384 -62.63 -1.07 15.02
N ASP A 385 -62.69 0.26 15.07
CA ASP A 385 -63.44 1.07 16.05
C ASP A 385 -63.25 0.58 17.51
N GLY A 386 -62.03 0.13 17.82
CA GLY A 386 -61.64 -0.31 19.17
C GLY A 386 -62.17 -1.67 19.60
N HIS A 387 -62.58 -2.56 18.69
CA HIS A 387 -63.05 -3.89 19.08
C HIS A 387 -61.91 -4.84 19.47
N ILE A 388 -62.11 -5.59 20.54
CA ILE A 388 -61.31 -6.77 20.94
C ILE A 388 -62.26 -7.95 21.22
N GLY A 389 -61.87 -9.15 20.81
CA GLY A 389 -62.56 -10.40 21.13
C GLY A 389 -61.62 -11.45 21.73
N GLU A 390 -62.06 -12.16 22.77
CA GLU A 390 -61.41 -13.36 23.31
C GLU A 390 -62.20 -14.60 22.88
N HIS A 391 -61.57 -15.48 22.10
CA HIS A 391 -62.21 -16.68 21.54
C HIS A 391 -61.52 -17.97 22.01
N ASN A 392 -62.31 -18.93 22.49
CA ASN A 392 -61.84 -20.18 23.13
C ASN A 392 -62.02 -21.46 22.27
N GLY A 393 -62.51 -21.32 21.03
CA GLY A 393 -62.83 -22.43 20.12
C GLY A 393 -64.32 -22.82 20.11
N GLY A 394 -65.08 -22.53 21.17
CA GLY A 394 -66.52 -22.78 21.26
C GLY A 394 -67.40 -21.53 21.40
N SER A 395 -66.80 -20.38 21.70
CA SER A 395 -67.49 -19.10 21.92
C SER A 395 -66.50 -17.93 21.90
N CYS A 396 -66.96 -16.73 21.55
CA CYS A 396 -66.25 -15.48 21.80
C CYS A 396 -66.90 -14.65 22.91
N SER A 397 -66.08 -13.94 23.69
CA SER A 397 -66.49 -12.71 24.37
C SER A 397 -65.94 -11.51 23.60
N SER A 398 -66.70 -10.43 23.43
CA SER A 398 -66.26 -9.25 22.66
C SER A 398 -66.62 -7.96 23.34
N PHE A 399 -65.68 -7.01 23.30
CA PHE A 399 -65.75 -5.71 23.96
C PHE A 399 -65.20 -4.61 23.01
N GLN A 400 -65.58 -3.36 23.27
CA GLN A 400 -65.22 -2.21 22.44
C GLN A 400 -64.62 -1.10 23.33
N PHE A 401 -63.61 -0.42 22.81
CA PHE A 401 -62.98 0.77 23.37
C PHE A 401 -63.43 2.02 22.60
N ASP A 402 -63.76 3.11 23.30
CA ASP A 402 -63.97 4.42 22.68
C ASP A 402 -62.63 5.00 22.19
N LEU A 403 -62.26 4.74 20.92
CA LEU A 403 -61.06 5.31 20.31
C LEU A 403 -61.28 6.78 19.88
N PRO A 404 -60.27 7.67 20.02
CA PRO A 404 -60.39 9.10 19.74
C PRO A 404 -60.25 9.42 18.23
N GLY A 405 -60.97 8.69 17.38
CA GLY A 405 -60.97 8.86 15.93
C GLY A 405 -62.11 8.09 15.27
N LYS A 406 -62.57 8.56 14.10
CA LYS A 406 -63.43 7.73 13.25
C LYS A 406 -62.54 6.84 12.40
N ASN A 407 -62.82 5.54 12.38
CA ASN A 407 -62.03 4.53 11.65
C ASN A 407 -60.60 4.35 12.22
N ASP A 408 -60.39 4.56 13.53
CA ASP A 408 -59.17 4.10 14.20
C ASP A 408 -59.32 2.61 14.55
N TYR A 409 -58.22 1.85 14.54
CA TYR A 409 -58.21 0.41 14.77
C TYR A 409 -56.96 0.00 15.54
N PHE A 410 -56.99 -1.18 16.18
CA PHE A 410 -55.82 -1.70 16.86
C PHE A 410 -54.82 -2.34 15.89
N SER A 411 -53.60 -1.79 15.81
CA SER A 411 -52.51 -2.30 14.95
C SER A 411 -51.71 -3.44 15.59
N SER A 412 -51.81 -3.61 16.92
CA SER A 412 -51.15 -4.68 17.66
C SER A 412 -51.89 -4.95 18.98
N VAL A 413 -51.88 -6.21 19.43
CA VAL A 413 -52.45 -6.67 20.70
C VAL A 413 -51.55 -7.73 21.32
N VAL A 414 -51.39 -7.73 22.65
CA VAL A 414 -50.60 -8.73 23.38
C VAL A 414 -51.13 -8.92 24.80
N GLY A 415 -51.08 -10.14 25.34
CA GLY A 415 -51.34 -10.41 26.76
C GLY A 415 -50.05 -10.67 27.54
N VAL A 416 -49.97 -10.18 28.78
CA VAL A 416 -48.76 -10.31 29.63
C VAL A 416 -49.09 -10.87 31.01
N GLY A 417 -48.32 -11.86 31.47
CA GLY A 417 -48.50 -12.49 32.78
C GLY A 417 -49.57 -13.59 32.82
N SER A 418 -49.87 -14.06 34.03
CA SER A 418 -50.93 -15.01 34.32
C SER A 418 -51.61 -14.61 35.64
N PRO A 419 -52.90 -14.22 35.66
CA PRO A 419 -53.77 -14.00 34.49
C PRO A 419 -53.19 -12.96 33.52
N ALA A 420 -53.53 -13.08 32.24
CA ALA A 420 -53.01 -12.22 31.19
C ALA A 420 -53.64 -10.81 31.28
N GLN A 421 -52.78 -9.80 31.36
CA GLN A 421 -53.14 -8.38 31.31
C GLN A 421 -52.96 -7.92 29.86
N VAL A 422 -54.04 -7.44 29.23
CA VAL A 422 -54.06 -7.22 27.78
C VAL A 422 -53.71 -5.78 27.44
N PHE A 423 -52.80 -5.62 26.48
CA PHE A 423 -52.39 -4.35 25.91
C PHE A 423 -52.69 -4.31 24.42
N ALA A 424 -53.07 -3.14 23.92
CA ALA A 424 -53.26 -2.89 22.50
C ALA A 424 -52.78 -1.48 22.11
N VAL A 425 -52.35 -1.30 20.86
CA VAL A 425 -51.95 0.00 20.30
C VAL A 425 -52.87 0.33 19.13
N SER A 426 -53.44 1.54 19.11
CA SER A 426 -54.27 2.00 17.98
C SER A 426 -53.41 2.60 16.85
N THR A 427 -53.97 2.86 15.66
CA THR A 427 -53.20 3.46 14.55
C THR A 427 -52.77 4.90 14.82
N LEU A 428 -53.44 5.60 15.74
CA LEU A 428 -52.99 6.88 16.30
C LEU A 428 -51.76 6.71 17.23
N GLY A 429 -51.32 5.47 17.46
CA GLY A 429 -50.13 5.08 18.21
C GLY A 429 -50.26 5.16 19.73
N GLN A 430 -51.49 5.22 20.23
CA GLN A 430 -51.82 5.35 21.64
C GLN A 430 -51.89 3.95 22.27
N LEU A 431 -51.30 3.79 23.46
CA LEU A 431 -51.26 2.53 24.20
C LEU A 431 -52.49 2.41 25.12
N TYR A 432 -53.17 1.27 25.05
CA TYR A 432 -54.32 0.92 25.87
C TYR A 432 -54.03 -0.34 26.69
N GLU A 433 -54.56 -0.37 27.91
CA GLU A 433 -54.56 -1.51 28.82
C GLU A 433 -56.00 -1.89 29.18
N TRP A 434 -56.28 -3.19 29.20
CA TRP A 434 -57.57 -3.74 29.63
C TRP A 434 -57.48 -4.29 31.05
N THR A 435 -58.29 -3.72 31.95
CA THR A 435 -58.44 -4.17 33.35
C THR A 435 -59.90 -4.48 33.70
N GLY A 436 -60.72 -4.75 32.68
CA GLY A 436 -62.20 -4.70 32.77
C GLY A 436 -62.75 -3.29 32.60
N ALA A 437 -61.97 -2.25 32.92
CA ALA A 437 -62.10 -0.90 32.38
C ALA A 437 -60.97 -0.63 31.36
N ALA A 438 -61.20 0.32 30.46
CA ALA A 438 -60.19 0.81 29.51
C ALA A 438 -59.30 1.85 30.19
N LEU A 439 -57.99 1.60 30.22
CA LEU A 439 -56.99 2.59 30.64
C LEU A 439 -56.12 2.97 29.42
N ARG A 440 -56.17 4.24 29.03
CA ARG A 440 -55.24 4.82 28.05
C ARG A 440 -53.97 5.26 28.78
N HIS A 441 -52.82 4.81 28.32
CA HIS A 441 -51.50 5.27 28.78
C HIS A 441 -51.03 6.45 27.93
N ASP A 442 -50.36 7.42 28.56
CA ASP A 442 -49.66 8.49 27.83
C ASP A 442 -48.33 7.95 27.28
N SER A 443 -48.28 7.71 25.97
CA SER A 443 -47.06 7.28 25.27
C SER A 443 -46.18 8.49 24.92
N PRO A 444 -44.85 8.43 25.13
CA PRO A 444 -43.89 9.47 24.72
C PRO A 444 -43.60 9.47 23.20
N GLY A 445 -44.60 9.12 22.39
CA GLY A 445 -44.46 8.90 20.95
C GLY A 445 -45.63 8.09 20.37
N ARG A 446 -45.56 7.82 19.07
CA ARG A 446 -46.52 7.03 18.31
C ARG A 446 -46.03 5.58 18.22
N TYR A 447 -46.66 4.68 18.96
CA TYR A 447 -46.36 3.24 18.85
C TYR A 447 -47.06 2.60 17.64
N TRP A 448 -46.70 1.35 17.33
CA TRP A 448 -47.35 0.54 16.31
C TRP A 448 -47.41 -0.94 16.67
N GLY A 449 -46.28 -1.50 17.14
CA GLY A 449 -46.13 -2.92 17.49
C GLY A 449 -45.88 -3.15 18.98
N LEU A 450 -46.46 -4.24 19.50
CA LEU A 450 -46.26 -4.75 20.85
C LEU A 450 -45.76 -6.20 20.82
N HIS A 451 -44.89 -6.55 21.77
CA HIS A 451 -44.62 -7.95 22.13
C HIS A 451 -44.26 -8.04 23.62
N ALA A 452 -44.43 -9.21 24.22
CA ALA A 452 -44.18 -9.42 25.63
C ALA A 452 -43.27 -10.62 25.87
N PHE A 453 -42.53 -10.61 26.98
CA PHE A 453 -41.72 -11.75 27.39
C PHE A 453 -41.89 -12.05 28.89
N GLY A 454 -42.08 -13.33 29.21
CA GLY A 454 -42.37 -13.77 30.57
C GLY A 454 -43.64 -13.12 31.13
N GLN A 455 -43.60 -12.73 32.42
CA GLN A 455 -44.78 -12.23 33.13
C GLN A 455 -44.84 -10.71 33.34
N ASN A 456 -43.74 -10.00 33.09
CA ASN A 456 -43.52 -8.65 33.62
C ASN A 456 -42.79 -7.68 32.64
N ALA A 457 -42.54 -8.10 31.38
CA ALA A 457 -41.89 -7.26 30.37
C ALA A 457 -42.80 -7.10 29.14
N LEU A 458 -43.09 -5.86 28.78
CA LEU A 458 -43.83 -5.45 27.60
C LEU A 458 -42.98 -4.49 26.77
N TYR A 459 -42.70 -4.87 25.53
CA TYR A 459 -41.98 -4.05 24.56
C TYR A 459 -42.97 -3.36 23.63
N ALA A 460 -42.84 -2.03 23.50
CA ALA A 460 -43.63 -1.21 22.60
C ALA A 460 -42.70 -0.44 21.66
N VAL A 461 -42.95 -0.56 20.35
CA VAL A 461 -42.08 0.04 19.31
C VAL A 461 -42.86 0.96 18.38
N GLY A 462 -42.16 1.97 17.85
CA GLY A 462 -42.75 3.00 17.01
C GLY A 462 -41.78 4.14 16.69
N SER A 463 -42.24 5.38 16.87
CA SER A 463 -41.44 6.59 16.73
C SER A 463 -41.68 7.60 17.87
N THR A 464 -40.69 8.44 18.19
CA THR A 464 -40.80 9.49 19.23
C THR A 464 -41.68 10.68 18.84
N GLY A 465 -42.29 10.65 17.65
CA GLY A 465 -43.14 11.69 17.10
C GLY A 465 -44.16 11.11 16.12
N GLU A 466 -45.22 11.87 15.85
CA GLU A 466 -46.36 11.45 15.01
C GLU A 466 -46.16 11.75 13.52
N LEU A 467 -45.30 12.72 13.19
CA LEU A 467 -45.04 13.24 11.84
C LEU A 467 -43.53 13.25 11.53
N SER A 468 -43.18 13.17 10.24
CA SER A 468 -41.79 13.19 9.76
C SER A 468 -41.04 14.48 10.17
N PRO A 469 -39.76 14.40 10.62
CA PRO A 469 -38.94 13.20 10.70
C PRO A 469 -39.30 12.28 11.88
N LEU A 470 -39.44 10.98 11.58
CA LEU A 470 -39.74 9.94 12.56
C LEU A 470 -38.43 9.34 13.11
N THR A 471 -38.08 9.66 14.34
CA THR A 471 -37.01 8.95 15.06
C THR A 471 -37.57 7.62 15.58
N PRO A 472 -36.96 6.45 15.26
CA PRO A 472 -37.44 5.16 15.76
C PRO A 472 -37.26 5.04 17.28
N VAL A 473 -38.14 4.30 17.95
CA VAL A 473 -38.04 4.06 19.40
C VAL A 473 -38.47 2.64 19.80
N VAL A 474 -37.73 2.07 20.75
CA VAL A 474 -38.10 0.87 21.51
C VAL A 474 -38.26 1.27 22.98
N ASN A 475 -39.39 0.94 23.58
CA ASN A 475 -39.67 1.17 25.00
C ASN A 475 -39.99 -0.16 25.70
N LEU A 476 -39.38 -0.37 26.86
CA LEU A 476 -39.70 -1.47 27.76
C LEU A 476 -40.51 -0.95 28.95
N TYR A 477 -41.74 -1.42 29.08
CA TYR A 477 -42.53 -1.33 30.29
C TYR A 477 -42.22 -2.54 31.18
N THR A 478 -41.86 -2.30 32.44
CA THR A 478 -41.65 -3.36 33.44
C THR A 478 -42.73 -3.33 34.50
N ARG A 479 -43.13 -4.52 34.99
CA ARG A 479 -44.09 -4.68 36.10
C ARG A 479 -43.41 -5.27 37.34
N SER A 480 -43.67 -4.67 38.49
CA SER A 480 -43.34 -5.26 39.80
C SER A 480 -44.59 -5.63 40.57
N ILE A 481 -45.51 -4.67 40.70
CA ILE A 481 -46.90 -4.85 41.17
C ILE A 481 -47.82 -4.12 40.18
N THR A 482 -47.55 -2.83 39.95
CA THR A 482 -48.07 -2.04 38.82
C THR A 482 -47.02 -1.95 37.72
N TRP A 483 -47.43 -1.48 36.54
CA TRP A 483 -46.51 -1.08 35.47
C TRP A 483 -45.79 0.21 35.84
N GLY A 484 -44.49 0.28 35.55
CA GLY A 484 -43.68 1.48 35.68
C GLY A 484 -43.73 2.37 34.43
N THR A 485 -43.16 3.57 34.55
CA THR A 485 -42.84 4.43 33.40
C THR A 485 -41.99 3.66 32.38
N PRO A 486 -42.25 3.78 31.06
CA PRO A 486 -41.45 3.12 30.04
C PRO A 486 -39.98 3.56 30.08
N ALA A 487 -39.07 2.60 29.96
CA ALA A 487 -37.66 2.86 29.70
C ALA A 487 -37.41 2.84 28.19
N ALA A 488 -36.96 3.97 27.63
CA ALA A 488 -36.51 4.02 26.24
C ALA A 488 -35.11 3.37 26.10
N HIS A 489 -34.92 2.60 25.03
CA HIS A 489 -33.63 1.97 24.69
C HIS A 489 -32.82 2.88 23.75
N ASN A 490 -31.50 2.93 23.94
CA ASN A 490 -30.62 3.70 23.06
C ASN A 490 -30.24 2.89 21.83
N LEU A 491 -30.80 3.23 20.67
CA LEU A 491 -30.60 2.53 19.41
C LEU A 491 -29.30 3.01 18.72
N GLN A 492 -28.28 2.15 18.68
CA GLN A 492 -27.01 2.43 18.01
C GLN A 492 -27.20 2.38 16.48
N GLY A 493 -26.54 3.28 15.73
CA GLY A 493 -26.59 3.29 14.26
C GLY A 493 -27.87 3.89 13.63
N THR A 494 -28.83 4.39 14.43
CA THR A 494 -30.06 5.05 13.93
C THR A 494 -30.00 6.58 13.98
N ALA A 495 -28.82 7.18 14.26
CA ALA A 495 -28.67 8.63 14.29
C ALA A 495 -28.97 9.26 12.92
N GLY A 496 -29.89 10.23 12.88
CA GLY A 496 -30.37 10.85 11.63
C GLY A 496 -31.29 9.99 10.77
N TYR A 497 -31.70 8.80 11.25
CA TYR A 497 -32.66 7.95 10.54
C TYR A 497 -34.07 8.57 10.54
N ASN A 498 -34.83 8.37 9.46
CA ASN A 498 -36.21 8.84 9.33
C ASN A 498 -37.14 7.66 8.99
N GLY A 499 -37.74 7.07 10.00
CA GLY A 499 -38.65 5.93 9.89
C GLY A 499 -39.05 5.40 11.26
N GLY A 500 -40.30 4.95 11.40
CA GLY A 500 -40.80 4.31 12.62
C GLY A 500 -40.60 2.80 12.60
N LEU A 501 -40.45 2.21 13.80
CA LEU A 501 -40.58 0.77 13.96
C LEU A 501 -42.04 0.34 13.87
N ARG A 502 -42.29 -0.88 13.37
CA ARG A 502 -43.62 -1.43 13.09
C ARG A 502 -43.90 -2.67 13.92
N ALA A 503 -42.96 -3.60 13.99
CA ALA A 503 -43.11 -4.82 14.77
C ALA A 503 -41.91 -5.08 15.66
N VAL A 504 -42.14 -5.88 16.70
CA VAL A 504 -41.14 -6.34 17.65
C VAL A 504 -41.43 -7.79 18.01
N TRP A 505 -40.39 -8.59 18.22
CA TRP A 505 -40.51 -9.97 18.69
C TRP A 505 -39.39 -10.24 19.70
N ALA A 506 -39.78 -10.57 20.94
CA ALA A 506 -38.87 -10.95 22.00
C ALA A 506 -38.88 -12.49 22.12
N ALA A 507 -37.90 -13.13 21.49
CA ALA A 507 -37.74 -14.58 21.53
C ALA A 507 -37.32 -15.04 22.93
N ASP A 508 -36.43 -14.27 23.56
CA ASP A 508 -36.09 -14.38 24.97
C ASP A 508 -35.68 -13.01 25.57
N ALA A 509 -35.14 -12.99 26.79
CA ALA A 509 -34.73 -11.76 27.47
C ALA A 509 -33.42 -11.15 26.91
N THR A 510 -32.67 -11.91 26.11
CA THR A 510 -31.41 -11.53 25.46
C THR A 510 -31.55 -11.32 23.95
N LEU A 511 -32.54 -11.96 23.31
CA LEU A 511 -32.75 -11.95 21.86
C LEU A 511 -34.10 -11.32 21.49
N ILE A 512 -34.05 -10.04 21.09
CA ILE A 512 -35.21 -9.25 20.69
C ILE A 512 -34.88 -8.53 19.37
N TYR A 513 -35.81 -8.60 18.42
CA TYR A 513 -35.73 -7.87 17.15
C TYR A 513 -36.88 -6.88 17.05
N ALA A 514 -36.63 -5.70 16.51
CA ALA A 514 -37.68 -4.79 16.05
C ALA A 514 -37.38 -4.30 14.63
N VAL A 515 -38.42 -4.19 13.81
CA VAL A 515 -38.33 -3.91 12.37
C VAL A 515 -39.33 -2.83 11.95
N GLY A 516 -39.06 -2.09 10.88
CA GLY A 516 -40.02 -1.10 10.37
C GLY A 516 -39.69 -0.45 9.03
N ASP A 517 -40.00 0.84 8.94
CA ASP A 517 -39.92 1.64 7.71
C ASP A 517 -38.50 1.65 7.12
N GLY A 518 -38.38 1.74 5.79
CA GLY A 518 -37.10 2.03 5.11
C GLY A 518 -35.97 1.01 5.30
N GLY A 519 -36.31 -0.26 5.56
CA GLY A 519 -35.35 -1.34 5.80
C GLY A 519 -34.75 -1.33 7.21
N LEU A 520 -35.36 -0.63 8.18
CA LEU A 520 -34.85 -0.59 9.55
C LEU A 520 -35.04 -1.93 10.27
N VAL A 521 -33.94 -2.53 10.70
CA VAL A 521 -33.90 -3.59 11.72
C VAL A 521 -33.00 -3.14 12.86
N VAL A 522 -33.43 -3.34 14.09
CA VAL A 522 -32.61 -3.25 15.30
C VAL A 522 -32.73 -4.55 16.10
N LYS A 523 -31.62 -5.04 16.66
CA LYS A 523 -31.58 -6.22 17.55
C LYS A 523 -30.96 -5.84 18.90
N GLY A 524 -31.38 -6.47 19.98
CA GLY A 524 -30.86 -6.22 21.34
C GLY A 524 -31.56 -7.06 22.41
N SER A 525 -31.27 -6.79 23.68
CA SER A 525 -31.87 -7.49 24.84
C SER A 525 -32.87 -6.61 25.62
N GLY A 526 -33.34 -7.11 26.76
CA GLY A 526 -34.04 -6.27 27.75
C GLY A 526 -33.19 -5.16 28.40
N GLN A 527 -31.92 -5.00 28.03
CA GLN A 527 -31.03 -3.91 28.47
C GLN A 527 -31.06 -2.72 27.48
N SER A 528 -30.60 -1.54 27.95
CA SER A 528 -30.83 -0.25 27.27
C SER A 528 -29.67 0.22 26.36
N ARG A 529 -28.56 -0.54 26.26
CA ARG A 529 -27.28 -0.04 25.66
C ARG A 529 -26.75 -0.83 24.46
N ASP A 530 -27.34 -1.99 24.24
CA ASP A 530 -26.96 -3.11 23.39
C ASP A 530 -27.91 -3.29 22.20
N TRP A 531 -28.78 -2.30 21.97
CA TRP A 531 -29.64 -2.26 20.79
C TRP A 531 -28.87 -1.71 19.61
N GLU A 532 -28.53 -2.56 18.66
CA GLU A 532 -27.77 -2.20 17.46
C GLU A 532 -28.61 -2.33 16.19
N ARG A 533 -28.45 -1.36 15.29
CA ARG A 533 -29.02 -1.41 13.95
C ARG A 533 -28.28 -2.44 13.11
N VAL A 534 -29.03 -3.42 12.60
CA VAL A 534 -28.54 -4.33 11.56
C VAL A 534 -28.57 -3.57 10.23
N LEU A 535 -27.50 -3.68 9.44
CA LEU A 535 -27.44 -3.09 8.10
C LEU A 535 -28.45 -3.81 7.18
N PRO A 536 -29.11 -3.11 6.23
CA PRO A 536 -30.02 -3.76 5.30
C PRO A 536 -29.27 -4.66 4.31
N GLN A 537 -29.91 -5.74 3.86
CA GLN A 537 -29.42 -6.55 2.74
C GLN A 537 -29.25 -5.69 1.48
N ALA A 538 -28.26 -6.01 0.64
CA ALA A 538 -28.12 -5.40 -0.69
C ALA A 538 -29.36 -5.72 -1.55
N GLY A 539 -29.99 -4.70 -2.13
CA GLY A 539 -31.21 -4.86 -2.93
C GLY A 539 -32.22 -3.71 -2.75
N PRO A 540 -33.50 -3.93 -3.10
CA PRO A 540 -34.55 -2.92 -2.96
C PRO A 540 -34.89 -2.67 -1.48
N VAL A 541 -35.13 -1.40 -1.12
CA VAL A 541 -35.49 -1.02 0.25
C VAL A 541 -36.93 -1.42 0.57
N LEU A 542 -37.08 -2.36 1.49
CA LEU A 542 -38.37 -2.88 1.94
C LEU A 542 -38.90 -2.10 3.14
N ASN A 543 -40.23 -1.95 3.24
CA ASN A 543 -40.85 -1.53 4.49
C ASN A 543 -41.28 -2.79 5.25
N TYR A 544 -40.66 -3.05 6.40
CA TYR A 544 -40.94 -4.23 7.21
C TYR A 544 -42.22 -4.04 8.03
N VAL A 545 -43.03 -5.08 8.11
CA VAL A 545 -44.38 -5.03 8.73
C VAL A 545 -44.54 -5.98 9.91
N SER A 546 -43.88 -7.14 9.88
CA SER A 546 -43.85 -8.09 11.00
C SER A 546 -42.52 -8.85 11.00
N VAL A 547 -42.13 -9.34 12.18
CA VAL A 547 -40.90 -10.11 12.43
C VAL A 547 -41.22 -11.19 13.45
N ALA A 548 -40.62 -12.37 13.28
CA ALA A 548 -40.64 -13.40 14.29
C ALA A 548 -39.28 -14.13 14.37
N ALA A 549 -38.88 -14.52 15.58
CA ALA A 549 -37.57 -15.11 15.85
C ALA A 549 -37.71 -16.38 16.72
N PRO A 550 -37.10 -17.52 16.37
CA PRO A 550 -37.18 -18.75 17.17
C PRO A 550 -36.21 -18.69 18.36
N PRO A 551 -36.65 -19.03 19.59
CA PRO A 551 -35.83 -18.93 20.79
C PRO A 551 -34.57 -19.80 20.71
N GLY A 552 -33.44 -19.28 21.19
CA GLY A 552 -32.16 -20.01 21.22
C GLY A 552 -31.46 -20.21 19.87
N THR A 553 -31.96 -19.62 18.77
CA THR A 553 -31.37 -19.81 17.42
C THR A 553 -30.65 -18.60 16.84
N MET A 554 -30.78 -17.41 17.45
CA MET A 554 -30.31 -16.12 16.89
C MET A 554 -30.77 -15.82 15.45
N ASN A 555 -31.77 -16.55 14.95
CA ASN A 555 -32.38 -16.30 13.65
C ASN A 555 -33.59 -15.36 13.80
N ALA A 556 -33.85 -14.53 12.78
CA ALA A 556 -35.10 -13.79 12.64
C ALA A 556 -35.63 -13.90 11.21
N TYR A 557 -36.94 -14.09 11.09
CA TYR A 557 -37.65 -14.09 9.81
C TYR A 557 -38.45 -12.80 9.74
N VAL A 558 -38.11 -11.96 8.76
CA VAL A 558 -38.67 -10.62 8.59
C VAL A 558 -39.52 -10.61 7.33
N ILE A 559 -40.75 -10.11 7.43
CA ILE A 559 -41.58 -9.84 6.26
C ILE A 559 -41.67 -8.35 5.97
N GLY A 560 -41.55 -8.01 4.68
CA GLY A 560 -41.57 -6.64 4.19
C GLY A 560 -42.18 -6.53 2.81
N ASN A 561 -42.48 -5.29 2.42
CA ASN A 561 -43.19 -4.99 1.18
C ASN A 561 -42.41 -4.02 0.30
N GLU A 562 -42.13 -4.47 -0.93
CA GLU A 562 -41.53 -3.69 -2.01
C GLU A 562 -42.66 -3.00 -2.79
N GLY A 563 -43.16 -1.89 -2.25
CA GLY A 563 -44.41 -1.29 -2.70
C GLY A 563 -45.58 -2.25 -2.46
N ASN A 564 -46.06 -2.90 -3.52
CA ASN A 564 -47.09 -3.93 -3.44
C ASN A 564 -46.55 -5.37 -3.38
N ALA A 565 -45.25 -5.63 -3.59
CA ALA A 565 -44.75 -6.99 -3.70
C ALA A 565 -44.19 -7.50 -2.36
N GLY A 566 -44.72 -8.63 -1.88
CA GLY A 566 -44.35 -9.23 -0.60
C GLY A 566 -43.00 -9.94 -0.64
N ARG A 567 -42.23 -9.82 0.45
CA ARG A 567 -40.91 -10.44 0.63
C ARG A 567 -40.79 -11.06 2.01
N LEU A 568 -40.05 -12.16 2.09
CA LEU A 568 -39.58 -12.80 3.32
C LEU A 568 -38.05 -12.82 3.25
N GLN A 569 -37.38 -12.47 4.34
CA GLN A 569 -35.93 -12.56 4.50
C GLN A 569 -35.60 -13.29 5.79
N ARG A 570 -34.42 -13.94 5.82
CA ARG A 570 -33.84 -14.60 7.00
C ARG A 570 -32.60 -13.82 7.42
N LEU A 571 -32.50 -13.50 8.70
CA LEU A 571 -31.33 -12.92 9.35
C LEU A 571 -30.78 -13.98 10.30
N THR A 572 -29.48 -14.25 10.23
CA THR A 572 -28.75 -15.28 10.99
C THR A 572 -27.75 -14.61 11.96
N PRO A 573 -26.93 -15.35 12.72
CA PRO A 573 -25.80 -14.76 13.45
C PRO A 573 -24.78 -14.08 12.52
N HIS A 574 -24.60 -14.62 11.31
CA HIS A 574 -23.53 -14.29 10.38
C HIS A 574 -23.93 -13.16 9.41
N GLY A 575 -25.19 -13.13 8.97
CA GLY A 575 -25.65 -12.08 8.05
C GLY A 575 -27.10 -12.21 7.61
N TRP A 576 -27.43 -11.55 6.50
CA TRP A 576 -28.67 -11.81 5.77
C TRP A 576 -28.50 -13.04 4.91
N ALA A 577 -29.36 -14.02 5.12
CA ALA A 577 -29.35 -15.29 4.43
C ALA A 577 -30.68 -15.51 3.68
N LYS A 578 -30.70 -16.50 2.80
CA LYS A 578 -31.82 -16.87 1.96
C LYS A 578 -32.99 -17.40 2.79
N ALA A 579 -34.20 -16.96 2.49
CA ALA A 579 -35.39 -17.45 3.16
C ALA A 579 -36.02 -18.63 2.38
N PRO A 580 -36.83 -19.48 3.04
CA PRO A 580 -37.64 -20.47 2.35
C PRO A 580 -38.52 -19.85 1.26
N ALA A 581 -38.47 -20.42 0.06
CA ALA A 581 -39.03 -19.80 -1.13
C ALA A 581 -40.55 -20.02 -1.25
N PHE A 582 -41.30 -18.93 -1.44
CA PHE A 582 -42.72 -18.98 -1.78
C PHE A 582 -42.95 -19.78 -3.07
N THR A 583 -43.75 -20.84 -2.99
CA THR A 583 -44.02 -21.76 -4.11
C THR A 583 -45.46 -21.57 -4.64
N PRO A 584 -45.67 -21.39 -5.96
CA PRO A 584 -44.70 -21.44 -7.06
C PRO A 584 -43.92 -20.12 -7.28
N SER A 585 -44.32 -19.03 -6.64
CA SER A 585 -43.64 -17.72 -6.74
C SER A 585 -43.97 -16.84 -5.54
N ALA A 586 -43.13 -15.82 -5.28
CA ALA A 586 -43.40 -14.78 -4.29
C ALA A 586 -44.74 -14.06 -4.55
N PRO A 587 -45.48 -13.68 -3.50
CA PRO A 587 -46.74 -12.95 -3.64
C PRO A 587 -46.50 -11.53 -4.17
N ASN A 588 -47.17 -11.17 -5.27
CA ASN A 588 -47.18 -9.79 -5.79
C ASN A 588 -48.25 -8.91 -5.11
N VAL A 589 -48.42 -9.13 -3.80
CA VAL A 589 -49.34 -8.43 -2.90
C VAL A 589 -48.64 -8.19 -1.55
N PRO A 590 -49.07 -7.20 -0.74
CA PRO A 590 -48.51 -7.00 0.58
C PRO A 590 -48.70 -8.21 1.49
N LEU A 591 -47.59 -8.68 2.09
CA LEU A 591 -47.64 -9.50 3.30
C LEU A 591 -48.00 -8.62 4.50
N ARG A 592 -48.57 -9.24 5.54
CA ARG A 592 -49.10 -8.52 6.72
C ARG A 592 -48.55 -9.00 8.04
N ASP A 593 -48.49 -10.32 8.25
CA ASP A 593 -48.07 -10.86 9.54
C ASP A 593 -47.33 -12.21 9.42
N ILE A 594 -46.50 -12.51 10.40
CA ILE A 594 -45.72 -13.75 10.54
C ILE A 594 -45.73 -14.22 12.00
N ALA A 595 -46.00 -15.51 12.24
CA ALA A 595 -45.88 -16.12 13.55
C ALA A 595 -45.28 -17.53 13.46
N MET A 596 -44.53 -17.94 14.48
CA MET A 596 -43.75 -19.19 14.46
C MET A 596 -43.62 -19.87 15.81
N THR A 597 -43.12 -21.10 15.77
CA THR A 597 -42.60 -21.83 16.95
C THR A 597 -41.17 -22.32 16.77
N SER A 598 -40.74 -22.55 15.54
CA SER A 598 -39.36 -22.87 15.17
C SER A 598 -39.05 -22.29 13.77
N SER A 599 -37.78 -22.28 13.38
CA SER A 599 -37.36 -22.09 11.97
C SER A 599 -38.03 -23.08 11.02
N SER A 600 -38.41 -24.25 11.53
CA SER A 600 -39.13 -25.34 10.85
C SER A 600 -40.64 -25.38 11.10
N ASN A 601 -41.26 -24.33 11.64
CA ASN A 601 -42.72 -24.21 11.77
C ASN A 601 -43.15 -22.74 11.92
N PHE A 602 -43.40 -22.08 10.78
CA PHE A 602 -43.90 -20.70 10.73
C PHE A 602 -45.02 -20.50 9.69
N TRP A 603 -45.84 -19.48 9.95
CA TRP A 603 -47.08 -19.16 9.25
C TRP A 603 -47.07 -17.68 8.83
N ILE A 604 -47.53 -17.38 7.61
CA ILE A 604 -47.54 -16.03 7.03
C ILE A 604 -48.90 -15.74 6.37
N VAL A 605 -49.37 -14.50 6.43
CA VAL A 605 -50.62 -14.03 5.80
C VAL A 605 -50.45 -12.74 4.99
N GLY A 606 -51.29 -12.55 3.96
CA GLY A 606 -51.20 -11.41 3.04
C GLY A 606 -52.50 -11.04 2.31
N ASP A 607 -52.44 -9.94 1.54
CA ASP A 607 -53.59 -9.26 0.92
C ASP A 607 -54.24 -10.03 -0.25
N ASP A 608 -53.60 -11.08 -0.77
CA ASP A 608 -54.16 -12.03 -1.74
C ASP A 608 -55.17 -12.99 -1.11
N GLY A 609 -55.24 -13.00 0.21
CA GLY A 609 -56.08 -13.87 0.99
C GLY A 609 -55.58 -15.31 1.08
N ASN A 610 -54.28 -15.50 0.96
CA ASN A 610 -53.61 -16.76 1.22
C ASN A 610 -53.11 -16.84 2.68
N VAL A 611 -53.06 -18.06 3.19
CA VAL A 611 -52.24 -18.41 4.36
C VAL A 611 -51.11 -19.29 3.84
N TYR A 612 -49.89 -19.00 4.26
CA TYR A 612 -48.69 -19.74 3.90
C TYR A 612 -48.13 -20.46 5.12
N HIS A 613 -47.60 -21.67 4.94
CA HIS A 613 -47.02 -22.49 6.00
C HIS A 613 -45.70 -23.14 5.54
N PHE A 614 -44.72 -23.17 6.46
CA PHE A 614 -43.42 -23.81 6.24
C PHE A 614 -43.07 -24.78 7.37
N PRO A 615 -42.69 -26.03 7.06
CA PRO A 615 -42.99 -26.75 5.82
C PRO A 615 -44.46 -27.18 5.81
N GLU A 616 -45.19 -26.93 4.72
CA GLU A 616 -46.49 -27.62 4.53
C GLU A 616 -46.20 -29.13 4.32
N PRO A 617 -46.83 -30.02 5.13
CA PRO A 617 -46.53 -31.46 5.14
C PRO A 617 -46.98 -32.24 3.89
#